data_AF-A0A9D1VCE7-F1
#
_entry.id   AF-A0A9D1VCE7-F1
#
_cell.length_a   1.000
_cell.length_b   1.000
_cell.length_c   1.000
_cell.angle_alpha   90.00
_cell.angle_beta   90.00
_cell.angle_gamma   90.00
#
_symmetry.space_group_name_H-M   'P 1'
#
loop_
_entity.id
_entity.type
_entity.pdbx_description
1 polymer ?
#
loop_
_entity_poly.entity_id
_entity_poly.type
_entity_poly.pdbx_seq_one_letter_code
_entity_poly.pdbx_strand_id
1 'polypeptide(L)'
;MNEENERNHGTQRIDAIMARWGLENHDLVDVSLEQLTHKQVQKARQGRQLTLKMMQKVARALNVAIWNRLKAEQKDSYYEYIHRDLFSYAKGYSPDWSDPNDALLPRKRP
;
A
#
# COMPACT_ATOMS: atom_id res chain seq x y z
N MET A 1 -25.23 -16.33 -5.08
CA MET A 1 -24.02 -15.49 -4.96
C MET A 1 -23.75 -15.35 -3.47
N ASN A 2 -22.60 -15.77 -2.94
CA ASN A 2 -22.29 -15.56 -1.52
C ASN A 2 -21.74 -14.14 -1.34
N GLU A 3 -22.26 -13.39 -0.37
CA GLU A 3 -21.79 -12.03 -0.03
C GLU A 3 -20.27 -11.94 0.19
N GLU A 4 -19.63 -13.06 0.58
CA GLU A 4 -18.18 -13.13 0.74
C GLU A 4 -17.39 -12.98 -0.57
N ASN A 5 -17.95 -13.44 -1.69
CA ASN A 5 -17.33 -13.29 -3.00
C ASN A 5 -17.49 -11.87 -3.53
N GLU A 6 -18.59 -11.19 -3.21
CA GLU A 6 -18.86 -9.81 -3.65
C GLU A 6 -17.91 -8.79 -3.03
N ARG A 7 -17.32 -9.11 -1.86
CA ARG A 7 -16.34 -8.27 -1.15
C ARG A 7 -14.89 -8.66 -1.46
N ASN A 8 -14.65 -9.52 -2.44
CA ASN A 8 -13.30 -9.87 -2.88
C ASN A 8 -13.01 -9.22 -4.23
N HIS A 9 -12.06 -8.30 -4.23
CA HIS A 9 -11.71 -7.49 -5.40
C HIS A 9 -10.42 -7.97 -6.08
N GLY A 10 -9.93 -9.18 -5.74
CA GLY A 10 -8.68 -9.73 -6.24
C GLY A 10 -7.45 -8.99 -5.71
N THR A 11 -6.26 -9.36 -6.17
CA THR A 11 -5.01 -8.71 -5.74
C THR A 11 -5.06 -7.20 -5.96
N GLN A 12 -4.73 -6.43 -4.92
CA GLN A 12 -4.81 -4.97 -4.92
C GLN A 12 -3.47 -4.34 -5.28
N ARG A 13 -3.50 -3.09 -5.75
CA ARG A 13 -2.29 -2.33 -6.16
C ARG A 13 -1.23 -2.23 -5.06
N ILE A 14 -1.64 -2.20 -3.79
CA ILE A 14 -0.71 -2.22 -2.66
C ILE A 14 0.27 -3.41 -2.73
N ASP A 15 -0.15 -4.57 -3.24
CA ASP A 15 0.73 -5.74 -3.38
C ASP A 15 1.91 -5.45 -4.33
N ALA A 16 1.60 -4.91 -5.51
CA ALA A 16 2.61 -4.55 -6.50
C ALA A 16 3.51 -3.40 -6.00
N ILE A 17 2.93 -2.40 -5.32
CA ILE A 17 3.70 -1.29 -4.73
C ILE A 17 4.67 -1.84 -3.68
N MET A 18 4.20 -2.66 -2.73
CA MET A 18 5.05 -3.28 -1.72
C MET A 18 6.19 -4.10 -2.36
N ALA A 19 5.88 -4.91 -3.36
CA ALA A 19 6.89 -5.71 -4.06
C ALA A 19 7.97 -4.86 -4.74
N ARG A 20 7.59 -3.73 -5.36
CA ARG A 20 8.52 -2.80 -6.03
C ARG A 20 9.42 -2.06 -5.04
N TRP A 21 8.91 -1.75 -3.86
CA TRP A 21 9.68 -1.19 -2.74
C TRP A 21 10.47 -2.22 -1.94
N GLY A 22 10.30 -3.52 -2.23
CA GLY A 22 10.89 -4.62 -1.47
C GLY A 22 10.38 -4.70 -0.04
N LEU A 23 9.09 -4.39 0.18
CA LEU A 23 8.43 -4.42 1.48
C LEU A 23 7.67 -5.73 1.69
N GLU A 24 7.76 -6.25 2.90
CA GLU A 24 6.98 -7.37 3.39
C GLU A 24 5.88 -6.90 4.36
N ASN A 25 4.99 -7.82 4.75
CA ASN A 25 3.93 -7.50 5.72
C ASN A 25 4.51 -7.04 7.07
N HIS A 26 5.67 -7.58 7.44
CA HIS A 26 6.37 -7.23 8.68
C HIS A 26 6.79 -5.76 8.71
N ASP A 27 7.32 -5.23 7.60
CA ASP A 27 7.75 -3.83 7.51
C ASP A 27 6.60 -2.86 7.84
N LEU A 28 5.37 -3.16 7.41
CA LEU A 28 4.20 -2.33 7.70
C LEU A 28 3.70 -2.50 9.13
N VAL A 29 3.80 -3.73 9.68
CA VAL A 29 3.39 -4.02 11.06
C VAL A 29 4.30 -3.29 12.05
N ASP A 30 5.60 -3.37 11.84
CA ASP A 30 6.63 -2.84 12.76
C ASP A 30 6.57 -1.32 12.90
N VAL A 31 6.24 -0.61 11.81
CA VAL A 31 6.14 0.85 11.81
C VAL A 31 4.73 1.37 12.14
N SER A 32 3.74 0.49 12.34
CA SER A 32 2.35 0.89 12.50
C SER A 32 2.06 1.46 13.88
N LEU A 33 1.91 2.78 13.96
CA LEU A 33 1.47 3.48 15.19
C LEU A 33 0.06 3.10 15.64
N GLU A 34 -0.76 2.58 14.72
CA GLU A 34 -2.13 2.16 15.00
C GLU A 34 -2.25 0.66 15.29
N GLN A 35 -1.13 -0.07 15.41
CA GLN A 35 -1.06 -1.52 15.60
C GLN A 35 -1.74 -2.30 14.46
N LEU A 36 -1.14 -2.32 13.27
CA LEU A 36 -1.50 -3.28 12.23
C LEU A 36 -1.06 -4.69 12.60
N THR A 37 -1.79 -5.68 12.11
CA THR A 37 -1.39 -7.09 12.20
C THR A 37 -1.02 -7.64 10.83
N HIS A 38 -0.18 -8.67 10.77
CA HIS A 38 0.17 -9.34 9.51
C HIS A 38 -1.08 -9.79 8.73
N LYS A 39 -2.10 -10.29 9.43
CA LYS A 39 -3.38 -10.70 8.83
C LYS A 39 -4.13 -9.53 8.18
N GLN A 40 -4.08 -8.34 8.76
CA GLN A 40 -4.71 -7.15 8.19
C GLN A 40 -3.96 -6.69 6.92
N VAL A 41 -2.63 -6.69 6.94
CA VAL A 41 -1.82 -6.36 5.75
C VAL A 41 -2.05 -7.38 4.64
N GLN A 42 -2.09 -8.68 4.98
CA GLN A 42 -2.37 -9.74 4.02
C GLN A 42 -3.75 -9.58 3.36
N LYS A 43 -4.78 -9.24 4.15
CA LYS A 43 -6.14 -8.97 3.61
C LYS A 43 -6.15 -7.77 2.66
N ALA A 44 -5.40 -6.72 2.99
CA ALA A 44 -5.26 -5.53 2.14
C ALA A 44 -4.67 -5.90 0.76
N ARG A 45 -3.62 -6.73 0.74
CA ARG A 45 -2.96 -7.20 -0.48
C ARG A 45 -3.84 -8.10 -1.34
N GLN A 46 -4.59 -9.02 -0.70
CA GLN A 46 -5.46 -9.98 -1.38
C GLN A 46 -6.80 -9.41 -1.86
N GLY A 47 -7.15 -8.17 -1.45
CA GLY A 47 -8.36 -7.47 -1.89
C GLY A 47 -9.65 -7.87 -1.22
N ARG A 48 -9.58 -8.43 0.00
CA ARG A 48 -10.78 -8.47 0.85
C ARG A 48 -11.13 -7.02 1.22
N GLN A 49 -12.35 -6.61 0.91
CA GLN A 49 -12.81 -5.25 1.10
C GLN A 49 -12.60 -4.78 2.54
N LEU A 50 -11.85 -3.69 2.68
CA LEU A 50 -11.54 -3.04 3.95
C LEU A 50 -12.45 -1.84 4.17
N THR A 51 -12.68 -1.48 5.44
CA THR A 51 -13.30 -0.20 5.77
C THR A 51 -12.39 0.96 5.38
N LEU A 52 -12.95 2.15 5.14
CA LEU A 52 -12.16 3.35 4.81
C LEU A 52 -11.06 3.63 5.84
N LYS A 53 -11.39 3.54 7.13
CA LYS A 53 -10.44 3.71 8.23
C LYS A 53 -9.28 2.72 8.14
N MET A 54 -9.56 1.45 7.81
CA MET A 54 -8.52 0.43 7.66
C MET A 54 -7.66 0.66 6.41
N MET A 55 -8.25 1.07 5.28
CA MET A 55 -7.49 1.44 4.09
C MET A 55 -6.52 2.60 4.36
N GLN A 56 -6.98 3.64 5.06
CA GLN A 56 -6.15 4.78 5.44
C GLN A 56 -5.04 4.39 6.43
N LYS A 57 -5.34 3.52 7.40
CA LYS A 57 -4.35 2.98 8.34
C LYS A 57 -3.24 2.21 7.61
N VAL A 58 -3.61 1.37 6.65
CA VAL A 58 -2.65 0.65 5.81
C VAL A 58 -1.82 1.61 4.97
N ALA A 59 -2.44 2.65 4.37
CA ALA A 59 -1.73 3.67 3.60
C ALA A 59 -0.68 4.40 4.46
N ARG A 60 -1.05 4.85 5.66
CA ARG A 60 -0.11 5.50 6.60
C ARG A 60 1.09 4.60 6.92
N ALA A 61 0.84 3.33 7.26
CA ALA A 61 1.93 2.40 7.57
C ALA A 61 2.85 2.15 6.37
N LEU A 62 2.28 2.02 5.16
CA LEU A 62 3.05 1.91 3.92
C LEU A 62 3.93 3.14 3.71
N ASN A 63 3.38 4.34 3.85
CA ASN A 63 4.12 5.59 3.67
C ASN A 63 5.26 5.73 4.68
N VAL A 64 5.03 5.40 5.95
CA VAL A 64 6.09 5.43 6.97
C VAL A 64 7.19 4.41 6.66
N ALA A 65 6.81 3.19 6.25
CA ALA A 65 7.77 2.15 5.89
C ALA A 65 8.67 2.59 4.71
N ILE A 66 8.09 3.21 3.69
CA ILE A 66 8.83 3.77 2.56
C ILE A 66 9.69 4.95 3.00
N TRP A 67 9.11 5.90 3.74
CA TRP A 67 9.80 7.10 4.20
C TRP A 67 11.07 6.79 4.99
N ASN A 68 11.06 5.71 5.79
CA ASN A 68 12.22 5.25 6.55
C ASN A 68 13.35 4.69 5.67
N ARG A 69 13.05 4.29 4.43
CA ARG A 69 14.03 3.79 3.45
C ARG A 69 14.57 4.90 2.53
N LEU A 70 13.95 6.08 2.51
CA LEU A 70 14.35 7.21 1.68
C LEU A 70 15.49 8.01 2.31
N LYS A 71 16.41 8.47 1.46
CA LYS A 71 17.40 9.50 1.82
C LYS A 71 16.73 10.87 1.96
N ALA A 72 17.42 11.82 2.60
CA ALA A 72 16.90 13.17 2.83
C ALA A 72 16.49 13.85 1.52
N GLU A 73 17.29 13.72 0.46
CA GLU A 73 17.04 14.36 -0.84
C GLU A 73 15.85 13.72 -1.58
N GLN A 74 15.54 12.45 -1.29
CA GLN A 74 14.43 11.75 -1.91
C GLN A 74 13.09 12.10 -1.25
N LYS A 75 13.10 12.48 0.03
CA LYS A 75 11.90 12.80 0.81
C LYS A 75 11.16 14.01 0.25
N ASP A 76 11.87 15.00 -0.27
CA ASP A 76 11.28 16.20 -0.86
C ASP A 76 10.48 15.90 -2.15
N SER A 77 10.85 14.82 -2.86
CA SER A 77 10.16 14.38 -4.07
C SER A 77 9.16 13.25 -3.82
N TYR A 78 9.00 12.81 -2.56
CA TYR A 78 8.13 11.69 -2.24
C TYR A 78 6.66 12.10 -2.29
N TYR A 79 5.90 11.36 -3.10
CA TYR A 79 4.45 11.43 -3.09
C TYR A 79 3.89 10.47 -2.03
N GLU A 80 3.16 11.01 -1.07
CA GLU A 80 2.46 10.20 -0.07
C GLU A 80 1.27 9.46 -0.72
N TYR A 81 1.31 8.12 -0.73
CA TYR A 81 0.19 7.32 -1.22
C TYR A 81 -1.04 7.48 -0.34
N ILE A 82 -2.20 7.58 -0.97
CA ILE A 82 -3.49 7.59 -0.30
C ILE A 82 -4.30 6.35 -0.66
N HIS A 83 -5.36 6.08 0.10
CA HIS A 83 -6.15 4.85 -0.04
C HIS A 83 -6.64 4.55 -1.47
N ARG A 84 -6.99 5.58 -2.28
CA ARG A 84 -7.39 5.39 -3.68
C ARG A 84 -6.26 4.96 -4.61
N ASP A 85 -5.01 5.14 -4.20
CA ASP A 85 -3.84 4.65 -4.93
C ASP A 85 -3.52 3.19 -4.57
N LEU A 86 -4.14 2.63 -3.54
CA LEU A 86 -3.79 1.31 -3.01
C LEU A 86 -4.86 0.27 -3.34
N PHE A 87 -6.12 0.69 -3.44
CA PHE A 87 -7.27 -0.21 -3.54
C PHE A 87 -8.14 0.13 -4.75
N SER A 88 -8.37 -0.85 -5.63
CA SER A 88 -9.14 -0.67 -6.87
C SER A 88 -10.62 -0.39 -6.63
N TYR A 89 -11.14 -0.79 -5.48
CA TYR A 89 -12.52 -0.56 -5.05
C TYR A 89 -12.72 0.75 -4.27
N ALA A 90 -11.66 1.55 -4.07
CA ALA A 90 -11.78 2.83 -3.40
C ALA A 90 -12.41 3.89 -4.32
N LYS A 91 -13.22 4.79 -3.73
CA LYS A 91 -13.81 5.91 -4.47
C LYS A 91 -12.70 6.81 -5.05
N GLY A 92 -12.77 7.08 -6.35
CA GLY A 92 -11.77 7.88 -7.05
C GLY A 92 -10.49 7.12 -7.41
N TYR A 93 -10.50 5.79 -7.32
CA TYR A 93 -9.50 4.95 -7.95
C TYR A 93 -9.44 5.25 -9.46
N SER A 94 -8.21 5.37 -9.98
CA SER A 94 -7.95 5.52 -11.41
C SER A 94 -7.04 4.39 -11.90
N PRO A 95 -7.47 3.61 -12.91
CA PRO A 95 -6.65 2.55 -13.50
C PRO A 95 -5.46 3.12 -14.30
N ASP A 96 -5.61 4.31 -14.89
CA ASP A 96 -4.60 4.97 -15.72
C ASP A 96 -3.61 5.81 -14.90
N TRP A 97 -3.70 5.76 -13.57
CA TRP A 97 -2.77 6.47 -12.70
C TRP A 97 -1.36 5.87 -12.82
N SER A 98 -0.39 6.75 -13.09
CA SER A 98 1.04 6.42 -13.06
C SER A 98 1.61 6.72 -11.69
N ASP A 99 2.49 5.85 -11.19
CA ASP A 99 3.09 5.98 -9.86
C ASP A 99 4.12 7.14 -9.84
N PRO A 100 3.86 8.24 -9.11
CA PRO A 100 4.76 9.38 -9.06
C PRO A 100 6.11 9.05 -8.41
N ASN A 101 6.17 7.97 -7.63
CA ASN A 101 7.40 7.56 -6.95
C ASN A 101 8.28 6.62 -7.78
N ASP A 102 7.97 6.40 -9.07
CA ASP A 102 8.75 5.52 -9.97
C ASP A 102 10.26 5.83 -9.95
N ALA A 103 10.61 7.11 -9.96
CA ALA A 103 12.00 7.56 -9.95
C ALA A 103 12.72 7.29 -8.61
N LEU A 104 11.96 7.07 -7.53
CA LEU A 104 12.48 6.87 -6.16
C LEU A 104 12.64 5.39 -5.80
N LEU A 105 12.11 4.48 -6.63
CA LEU A 105 12.18 3.05 -6.37
C LEU A 105 13.63 2.58 -6.19
N PRO A 106 13.86 1.62 -5.28
CA PRO A 106 15.16 0.99 -5.16
C PRO A 106 15.51 0.32 -6.50
N ARG A 107 16.62 0.74 -7.11
CA ARG A 107 17.15 0.08 -8.30
C ARG A 107 17.51 -1.36 -7.92
N LYS A 108 16.86 -2.35 -8.52
CA LYS A 108 17.31 -3.75 -8.42
C LYS A 108 18.76 -3.78 -8.89
N ARG A 109 19.69 -4.17 -8.02
CA ARG A 109 21.04 -4.54 -8.48
C ARG A 109 20.88 -5.77 -9.38
N PRO A 110 21.60 -5.82 -10.51
CA PRO A 110 21.59 -6.98 -11.40
C PRO A 110 22.04 -8.26 -10.69
#